data_AF-A0AAW7EBJ4-F1
#
_entry.id   AF-A0AAW7EBJ4-F1
#
_cell.length_a   1.000
_cell.length_b   1.000
_cell.length_c   1.000
_cell.angle_alpha   90.00
_cell.angle_beta   90.00
_cell.angle_gamma   90.00
#
_symmetry.space_group_name_H-M   'P 1'
#
loop_
_entity.id
_entity.type
_entity.pdbx_description
1 polymer ?
#
loop_
_entity_poly.entity_id
_entity_poly.type
_entity_poly.pdbx_seq_one_letter_code
_entity_poly.pdbx_strand_id
1 'polypeptide(L)' 'MQRKFQFNVQKKQKLSYSGKKKAHTFKVQAIVHYKTLEILSVNMCKGSKHDFELFKE' A
#
# COMPACT_ATOMS: atom_id res chain seq x y z
N MET A 1 -17.03 -26.90 -12.58
CA MET A 1 -17.71 -25.62 -12.26
C MET A 1 -16.73 -24.71 -11.50
N GLN A 2 -16.21 -23.67 -12.15
CA GLN A 2 -15.38 -22.67 -11.49
C GLN A 2 -16.27 -21.85 -10.54
N ARG A 3 -15.99 -21.91 -9.23
CA ARG A 3 -16.65 -21.05 -8.24
C ARG A 3 -16.27 -19.60 -8.56
N LYS A 4 -17.18 -18.85 -9.19
CA LYS A 4 -17.09 -17.40 -9.26
C LYS A 4 -17.22 -16.87 -7.84
N PHE A 5 -16.13 -16.40 -7.25
CA PHE A 5 -16.19 -15.60 -6.03
C PHE A 5 -16.97 -14.33 -6.37
N GLN A 6 -18.21 -14.26 -5.93
CA GLN A 6 -18.99 -13.02 -5.93
C GLN A 6 -18.33 -12.11 -4.89
N PHE A 7 -17.38 -11.29 -5.32
CA PHE A 7 -16.84 -10.22 -4.49
C PHE A 7 -17.98 -9.26 -4.19
N ASN A 8 -18.58 -9.41 -3.02
CA ASN A 8 -19.51 -8.42 -2.49
C ASN A 8 -18.72 -7.10 -2.44
N VAL A 9 -19.02 -6.16 -3.35
CA VAL A 9 -18.32 -4.87 -3.53
C VAL A 9 -18.65 -3.92 -2.39
N GLN A 10 -18.61 -4.40 -1.15
CA GLN A 10 -18.63 -3.53 0.02
C GLN A 10 -17.33 -2.74 -0.01
N LYS A 11 -17.41 -1.47 -0.47
CA LYS A 11 -16.67 -0.21 -0.19
C LYS A 11 -15.25 -0.20 0.44
N LYS A 12 -14.68 -1.32 0.86
CA LYS A 12 -13.32 -1.50 1.40
C LYS A 12 -12.23 -1.15 0.38
N GLN A 13 -12.53 -1.21 -0.92
CA GLN A 13 -11.65 -0.74 -2.00
C GLN A 13 -11.27 0.75 -1.89
N LYS A 14 -12.07 1.59 -1.23
CA LYS A 14 -11.74 3.02 -1.04
C LYS A 14 -10.47 3.23 -0.22
N LEU A 15 -10.13 2.30 0.68
CA LEU A 15 -9.02 2.48 1.61
C LEU A 15 -7.67 2.66 0.91
N SER A 16 -7.44 1.99 -0.22
CA SER A 16 -6.20 2.16 -1.00
C SER A 16 -6.39 3.04 -2.25
N TYR A 17 -7.60 3.55 -2.50
CA TYR A 17 -7.88 4.35 -3.69
C TYR A 17 -7.41 5.79 -3.50
N SER A 18 -6.55 6.27 -4.40
CA SER A 18 -6.13 7.66 -4.42
C SER A 18 -7.03 8.47 -5.32
N GLY A 19 -7.74 9.46 -4.76
CA GLY A 19 -8.57 10.38 -5.54
C GLY A 19 -7.76 11.19 -6.56
N LYS A 20 -6.50 11.50 -6.25
CA LYS A 20 -5.57 12.25 -7.12
C LYS A 20 -5.08 11.41 -8.29
N LYS A 21 -4.73 10.14 -8.06
CA LYS A 21 -4.25 9.23 -9.12
C LYS A 21 -5.39 8.51 -9.86
N LYS A 22 -6.62 8.59 -9.34
CA LYS A 22 -7.81 7.89 -9.84
C LYS A 22 -7.62 6.37 -9.97
N ALA A 23 -6.78 5.80 -9.11
CA ALA A 23 -6.45 4.38 -9.10
C ALA A 23 -6.14 3.90 -7.68
N HIS A 24 -6.09 2.57 -7.50
CA HIS A 24 -5.59 1.97 -6.27
C HIS A 24 -4.08 2.14 -6.19
N THR A 25 -3.62 2.58 -5.03
CA THR A 25 -2.22 2.88 -4.77
C THR A 25 -1.81 2.30 -3.43
N PHE A 26 -0.58 1.80 -3.37
CA PHE A 26 0.12 1.45 -2.14
C PHE A 26 1.28 2.42 -1.96
N LYS A 27 1.54 2.79 -0.72
CA LYS A 27 2.74 3.53 -0.34
C LYS A 27 3.72 2.51 0.22
N VAL A 28 4.95 2.60 -0.26
CA VAL A 28 6.06 1.77 0.19
C VAL A 28 7.18 2.72 0.60
N GLN A 29 7.72 2.53 1.80
CA GLN A 29 8.99 3.13 2.20
C GLN A 29 9.98 2.00 2.43
N ALA A 30 11.19 2.17 1.91
CA ALA A 30 12.28 1.23 2.09
C ALA A 30 13.47 1.95 2.70
N ILE A 31 14.15 1.30 3.64
CA ILE A 31 15.45 1.72 4.14
C ILE A 31 16.48 0.90 3.37
N VAL A 32 17.36 1.61 2.66
CA VAL A 32 18.36 1.00 1.79
C VAL A 32 19.74 1.41 2.26
N HIS A 33 20.65 0.44 2.38
CA HIS A 33 22.04 0.73 2.70
C HIS A 33 22.69 1.49 1.55
N TYR A 34 23.22 2.69 1.81
CA TYR A 34 23.64 3.62 0.76
C TYR A 34 24.78 3.14 -0.15
N LYS A 35 25.61 2.20 0.30
CA LYS A 35 26.75 1.66 -0.47
C LYS A 35 26.44 0.34 -1.16
N THR A 36 25.85 -0.60 -0.43
CA THR A 36 25.57 -1.96 -0.94
C THR A 36 24.24 -2.04 -1.66
N LEU A 37 23.40 -0.99 -1.54
CA LEU A 37 22.02 -0.95 -2.04
C LEU A 37 21.13 -2.06 -1.47
N GLU A 38 21.56 -2.69 -0.38
CA GLU A 38 20.78 -3.73 0.28
C GLU A 38 19.55 -3.13 0.96
N ILE A 39 18.43 -3.81 0.83
CA ILE A 39 17.18 -3.42 1.46
C ILE A 39 17.22 -3.91 2.90
N LEU A 40 17.34 -2.96 3.84
CA LEU A 40 17.40 -3.25 5.27
C LEU A 40 16.00 -3.40 5.87
N SER A 41 15.01 -2.68 5.35
CA SER A 41 13.62 -2.76 5.81
C SER A 41 12.66 -2.24 4.74
N VAL A 42 11.45 -2.80 4.70
CA VAL A 42 10.34 -2.34 3.86
C VAL A 42 9.09 -2.23 4.71
N ASN A 43 8.43 -1.09 4.65
CA ASN A 43 7.12 -0.88 5.26
C ASN A 43 6.12 -0.45 4.18
N MET A 44 4.89 -0.97 4.29
CA MET A 44 3.83 -0.75 3.33
C MET A 44 2.58 -0.21 4.00
N CYS A 45 1.92 0.75 3.37
CA CYS A 45 0.60 1.19 3.80
C CYS A 45 -0.33 1.49 2.63
N LYS A 46 -1.60 1.70 2.99
CA LYS A 46 -2.65 2.12 2.06
C LYS A 46 -2.29 3.49 1.47
N GLY A 47 -2.46 3.65 0.17
CA GLY A 47 -2.13 4.91 -0.51
C GLY A 47 -2.92 6.15 -0.06
N SER A 48 -4.03 5.96 0.66
CA SER A 48 -4.80 7.05 1.27
C SER A 48 -4.19 7.62 2.56
N LYS A 49 -3.26 6.92 3.22
CA LYS A 49 -2.62 7.40 4.46
C LYS A 49 -1.68 8.54 4.12
N HIS A 50 -1.98 9.77 4.57
CA HIS A 50 -1.19 10.96 4.24
C HIS A 50 0.17 10.96 4.91
N ASP A 51 0.18 10.87 6.24
CA ASP A 51 1.39 10.84 7.06
C ASP A 51 1.76 9.38 7.35
N PHE A 52 2.80 8.89 6.68
CA PHE A 52 3.32 7.54 6.84
C PHE A 52 4.77 7.63 7.31
N GLU A 53 4.98 7.26 8.57
CA GLU A 53 6.28 7.21 9.19
C GLU A 53 6.68 5.75 9.41
N LEU A 54 7.94 5.42 9.13
CA LEU A 54 8.48 4.06 9.21
C LEU A 54 8.44 3.47 10.63
N PHE A 55 8.45 4.31 11.67
CA PHE A 55 8.65 3.91 13.07
C PHE A 55 7.72 4.58 14.09
N LYS A 56 6.68 5.30 13.66
CA LYS A 56 5.63 5.73 14.60
C LYS A 56 4.53 4.69 14.66
N GLU A 57 4.30 4.17 15.87
CA GLU A 57 3.08 3.47 16.27
C GLU A 57 1.84 4.33 16.06
#